data_AF-X0ZH11-F1
#
_entry.id   AF-X0ZH11-F1
#
_cell.length_a   1.000
_cell.length_b   1.000
_cell.length_c   1.000
_cell.angle_alpha   90.00
_cell.angle_beta   90.00
_cell.angle_gamma   90.00
#
_symmetry.space_group_name_H-M   'P 1'
#
loop_
_entity.id
_entity.type
_entity.pdbx_description
1 polymer ?
#
loop_
_entity_poly.entity_id
_entity_poly.type
_entity_poly.pdbx_seq_one_letter_code
_entity_poly.pdbx_strand_id
1 'polypeptide(L)'
;LPFYNVKLIPDIEDNTKPALRQLTETFIKIEEIQAQNGATANYLKSQPSKYDISYVILKDAIKDLGGFYAEYNMVLPNGKILE
;
A
#
# COMPACT_ATOMS: atom_id res chain seq x y z
N LEU A 1 -4.37 9.61 -7.75
CA LEU A 1 -4.31 10.00 -6.33
C LEU A 1 -2.85 9.93 -5.87
N PRO A 2 -2.38 10.82 -4.99
CA PRO A 2 -1.04 10.74 -4.43
C PRO A 2 -0.90 9.53 -3.50
N PHE A 3 0.24 8.86 -3.59
CA PHE A 3 0.67 7.81 -2.67
C PHE A 3 1.69 8.41 -1.71
N TYR A 4 1.37 8.41 -0.43
CA TYR A 4 2.28 8.86 0.62
C TYR A 4 2.97 7.67 1.26
N ASN A 5 4.29 7.74 1.38
CA ASN A 5 5.10 6.67 1.98
C ASN A 5 6.09 7.25 2.99
N VAL A 6 6.31 6.53 4.09
CA VAL A 6 7.40 6.81 5.03
C VAL A 6 8.61 6.00 4.60
N LYS A 7 9.63 6.67 4.06
CA LYS A 7 10.91 6.06 3.69
C LYS A 7 11.82 6.04 4.91
N LEU A 8 12.14 4.85 5.39
CA LEU A 8 13.03 4.61 6.53
C LEU A 8 14.26 3.83 6.04
N ILE A 9 15.45 4.37 6.27
CA ILE A 9 16.72 3.66 6.09
C ILE A 9 17.37 3.57 7.48
N PRO A 10 17.68 2.35 7.99
CA PRO A 10 18.35 2.19 9.27
C PRO A 10 19.77 2.73 9.22
N ASP A 11 20.26 3.22 10.36
CA ASP A 11 21.67 3.54 10.51
C ASP A 11 22.46 2.24 10.76
N ILE A 12 23.60 2.11 10.09
CA ILE A 12 24.47 0.92 10.20
C ILE A 12 25.22 0.95 11.53
N GLU A 13 25.50 2.14 12.07
CA GLU A 13 26.29 2.32 13.29
C GLU A 13 25.43 2.38 14.57
N ASP A 14 24.14 2.75 14.45
CA ASP A 14 23.25 3.00 15.58
C ASP A 14 21.81 2.51 15.33
N ASN A 15 21.42 1.41 15.95
CA ASN A 15 20.07 0.85 15.80
C ASN A 15 18.96 1.63 16.57
N THR A 16 19.30 2.72 17.28
CA THR A 16 18.31 3.50 18.04
C THR A 16 17.62 4.58 17.20
N LYS A 17 18.19 4.95 16.05
CA LYS A 17 17.64 5.96 15.14
C LYS A 17 17.86 5.58 13.68
N PRO A 18 16.98 5.98 12.76
CA PRO A 18 17.22 5.78 11.34
C PRO A 18 18.24 6.79 10.80
N ALA A 19 19.09 6.36 9.86
CA ALA A 19 19.94 7.26 9.08
C ALA A 19 19.12 8.16 8.16
N LEU A 20 17.98 7.67 7.68
CA LEU A 20 17.04 8.44 6.87
C LEU A 20 15.61 8.18 7.31
N ARG A 21 14.87 9.25 7.56
CA ARG A 21 13.42 9.22 7.76
C ARG A 21 12.80 10.34 6.95
N GLN A 22 12.05 9.98 5.92
CA GLN A 22 11.42 10.93 5.01
C GLN A 22 9.96 10.58 4.76
N LEU A 23 9.10 11.60 4.72
CA LEU A 23 7.78 11.49 4.12
C LEU A 23 7.90 11.79 2.63
N THR A 24 7.46 10.86 1.80
CA THR A 24 7.53 10.97 0.34
C THR A 24 6.16 10.91 -0.29
N GLU A 25 5.98 11.59 -1.42
CA GLU A 25 4.75 11.59 -2.20
C GLU A 25 5.06 11.18 -3.64
N THR A 26 4.27 10.26 -4.18
CA THR A 26 4.34 9.83 -5.58
C THR A 26 2.97 9.90 -6.23
N PHE A 27 2.89 10.52 -7.40
CA PHE A 27 1.68 10.50 -8.22
C PHE A 27 1.79 9.42 -9.28
N ILE A 28 1.03 8.34 -9.12
CA ILE A 28 0.92 7.31 -10.15
C ILE A 28 0.15 7.89 -11.33
N LYS A 29 0.67 7.67 -12.54
CA LYS A 29 -0.01 7.99 -13.79
C LYS A 29 -0.65 6.72 -14.33
N ILE A 30 -1.98 6.70 -14.39
CA ILE A 30 -2.74 5.67 -15.09
C ILE A 30 -2.84 6.13 -16.54
N GLU A 31 -2.31 5.33 -17.46
CA GLU A 31 -2.27 5.69 -18.89
C GLU A 31 -3.49 5.19 -19.63
N GLU A 32 -3.97 3.98 -19.28
CA GLU A 32 -5.11 3.35 -19.92
C GLU A 32 -5.80 2.39 -18.95
N ILE A 33 -7.13 2.39 -18.92
CA ILE A 33 -7.94 1.42 -18.18
C ILE A 33 -8.48 0.42 -19.18
N GLN A 34 -8.11 -0.85 -19.04
CA GLN A 34 -8.45 -1.93 -19.97
C GLN A 34 -9.74 -2.65 -19.56
N ALA A 35 -10.01 -2.76 -18.26
CA ALA A 35 -11.25 -3.33 -17.73
C ALA A 35 -11.56 -2.78 -16.33
N GLN A 36 -12.84 -2.59 -16.02
CA GLN A 36 -13.31 -2.32 -14.65
C GLN A 36 -14.67 -2.98 -14.44
N ASN A 37 -14.75 -3.93 -13.52
CA ASN A 37 -15.99 -4.63 -13.18
C ASN A 37 -16.18 -4.67 -11.67
N GLY A 38 -17.44 -4.56 -11.22
CA GLY A 38 -17.79 -4.90 -9.84
C GLY A 38 -17.46 -6.37 -9.59
N ALA A 39 -16.68 -6.66 -8.56
CA ALA A 39 -16.29 -8.02 -8.22
C ALA A 39 -16.81 -8.34 -6.83
N THR A 40 -17.40 -9.52 -6.66
CA THR A 40 -17.61 -10.04 -5.31
C THR A 40 -16.23 -10.24 -4.69
N ALA A 41 -15.93 -9.51 -3.62
CA ALA A 41 -14.75 -9.76 -2.82
C ALA A 41 -14.96 -11.08 -2.08
N ASN A 42 -14.75 -12.19 -2.78
CA ASN A 42 -14.46 -13.45 -2.11
C ASN A 42 -13.17 -13.18 -1.35
N TYR A 43 -13.29 -12.82 -0.07
CA TYR A 43 -12.17 -12.50 0.79
C TYR A 43 -11.00 -13.42 0.49
N LEU A 44 -9.80 -12.83 0.49
CA LEU A 44 -8.58 -13.59 0.74
C LEU A 44 -8.91 -14.57 1.87
N LYS A 45 -9.02 -15.86 1.56
CA LYS A 45 -9.26 -16.94 2.54
C LYS A 45 -8.01 -17.13 3.40
N SER A 46 -7.44 -16.05 3.89
CA SER A 46 -6.37 -16.01 4.87
C SER A 46 -7.04 -15.76 6.21
N GLN A 47 -7.07 -16.77 7.08
CA GLN A 47 -7.31 -16.48 8.49
C GLN A 47 -6.13 -15.59 8.95
N PRO A 48 -6.38 -14.34 9.39
CA PRO A 48 -5.31 -13.48 9.81
C PRO A 48 -4.61 -14.12 11.00
N SER A 49 -3.29 -14.27 10.92
CA SER A 49 -2.46 -14.82 11.98
C SER A 49 -2.26 -13.73 13.03
N LYS A 50 -2.29 -14.10 14.32
CA LYS A 50 -1.93 -13.17 15.41
C LYS A 50 -0.50 -12.63 15.31
N TYR A 51 0.33 -13.22 14.45
CA TYR A 51 1.69 -12.78 14.15
C TYR A 51 1.77 -11.85 12.94
N ASP A 52 0.67 -11.61 12.23
CA ASP A 52 0.63 -10.64 11.14
C ASP A 52 0.75 -9.23 11.73
N ILE A 53 1.67 -8.43 11.20
CA ILE A 53 1.89 -7.05 11.61
C ILE A 53 0.59 -6.22 11.44
N SER A 54 -0.25 -6.60 10.50
CA SER A 54 -1.55 -5.98 10.21
C SER A 54 -2.74 -6.71 10.84
N TYR A 55 -2.54 -7.67 11.76
CA TYR A 55 -3.61 -8.51 12.33
C TYR A 55 -4.85 -7.74 12.77
N VAL A 56 -4.66 -6.59 13.46
CA VAL A 56 -5.76 -5.75 13.94
C VAL A 56 -6.60 -5.21 12.76
N ILE A 57 -5.95 -4.70 11.71
CA ILE A 57 -6.62 -4.16 10.52
C ILE A 57 -7.28 -5.30 9.73
N LEU A 58 -6.59 -6.44 9.59
CA LEU A 58 -7.09 -7.60 8.86
C LEU A 58 -8.31 -8.25 9.55
N LYS A 59 -8.35 -8.23 10.88
CA LYS A 59 -9.49 -8.70 11.68
C LYS A 59 -10.74 -7.87 11.42
N ASP A 60 -10.61 -6.55 11.31
CA ASP A 60 -11.73 -5.65 11.02
C ASP A 60 -12.13 -5.71 9.53
N ALA A 61 -11.16 -6.01 8.66
CA ALA A 61 -11.39 -6.18 7.24
C ALA A 61 -12.29 -7.39 6.92
N ILE A 62 -12.50 -8.36 7.82
CA ILE A 62 -13.35 -9.55 7.62
C ILE A 62 -14.78 -9.20 7.14
N LYS A 63 -15.25 -7.98 7.40
CA LYS A 63 -16.56 -7.49 6.93
C LYS A 63 -16.54 -7.13 5.45
N ASP A 64 -17.29 -7.86 4.62
CA ASP A 64 -17.45 -7.57 3.19
C ASP A 64 -17.94 -6.16 2.89
N LEU A 65 -17.05 -5.36 2.29
CA LEU A 65 -17.32 -4.01 1.78
C LEU A 65 -17.45 -3.99 0.25
N GLY A 66 -17.43 -5.16 -0.40
CA GLY A 66 -17.38 -5.32 -1.85
C GLY A 66 -15.96 -5.30 -2.42
N GLY A 67 -15.83 -5.63 -3.70
CA GLY A 67 -14.58 -5.60 -4.43
C GLY A 67 -14.76 -4.99 -5.81
N PHE A 68 -13.65 -4.60 -6.42
CA PHE A 68 -13.63 -4.27 -7.84
C PHE A 68 -12.43 -4.95 -8.49
N TYR A 69 -12.65 -5.41 -9.71
CA TYR A 69 -11.59 -5.85 -10.60
C TYR A 69 -11.23 -4.68 -11.51
N ALA A 70 -9.94 -4.38 -11.65
CA ALA A 70 -9.46 -3.36 -12.57
C ALA A 70 -8.15 -3.80 -13.24
N GLU A 71 -8.11 -3.70 -14.56
CA GLU A 71 -6.90 -3.84 -15.37
C GLU A 71 -6.54 -2.48 -15.93
N TYR A 72 -5.30 -2.06 -15.75
CA TYR A 72 -4.82 -0.77 -16.25
C TYR A 72 -3.32 -0.77 -16.47
N ASN A 73 -2.88 0.00 -17.48
CA ASN A 73 -1.49 0.36 -17.68
C ASN A 73 -1.15 1.53 -16.76
N MET A 74 -0.09 1.37 -15.97
CA MET A 74 0.37 2.40 -15.05
C MET A 74 1.86 2.69 -15.23
N VAL A 75 2.22 3.96 -15.08
CA VAL A 75 3.60 4.42 -14.97
C VAL A 75 3.80 4.91 -13.54
N LEU A 76 4.87 4.42 -12.91
CA LEU A 76 5.32 4.86 -11.60
C LEU A 76 6.49 5.84 -11.78
N PRO A 77 6.24 7.16 -11.78
CA PRO A 77 7.30 8.15 -11.88
C PRO A 77 8.06 8.29 -10.56
N ASN A 78 9.16 9.03 -10.60
CA ASN A 78 9.86 9.44 -9.38
C ASN A 78 8.93 10.25 -8.47
N GLY A 79 8.97 9.94 -7.18
CA GLY A 79 8.31 10.74 -6.14
C GLY A 79 9.12 11.97 -5.75
N LYS A 80 8.56 12.77 -4.85
CA LYS A 80 9.25 13.88 -4.17
C LYS A 80 9.28 13.67 -2.66
N ILE A 81 10.28 14.27 -2.03
CA ILE A 81 10.39 14.35 -0.57
C ILE A 81 9.54 15.52 -0.10
N LEU A 82 8.72 15.30 0.93
CA LEU A 82 7.90 16.33 1.58
C LEU A 82 8.56 16.84 2.87
N GLU A 83 9.10 15.91 3.66
CA GLU A 83 9.79 16.13 4.93
C GLU A 83 10.89 15.07 5.10
#